data_AF-A0A2E7EI75-F1
#
_entry.id   AF-A0A2E7EI75-F1
#
_cell.length_a   1.000
_cell.length_b   1.000
_cell.length_c   1.000
_cell.angle_alpha   90.00
_cell.angle_beta   90.00
_cell.angle_gamma   90.00
#
_symmetry.space_group_name_H-M   'P 1'
#
loop_
_entity.id
_entity.type
_entity.pdbx_description
1 polymer ?
#
loop_
_entity_poly.entity_id
_entity_poly.type
_entity_poly.pdbx_seq_one_letter_code
_entity_poly.pdbx_strand_id
1 'polypeptide(L)'
;MTKNHDMELNRPNAVGLQKQPEVPYLVLIRNFLEAVVSDYNLFLRRNEDTYDAWIGFSERKIQYYKKFMQKWVLEDDSMEKQIIRYEKLTAEPVEQFTRMIEFFHPPTPVDQSRLESIINQAVLEDVKPTGIDVIRNFGVKNRRKLQDFKHFDENHFNHLESELDEEFEGIGYPRRFAA
;
A
#
# COMPACT_ATOMS: atom_id res chain seq x y z
N MET A 1 1.75 -18.33 -3.59
CA MET A 1 1.32 -16.92 -3.73
C MET A 1 2.52 -16.09 -4.16
N THR A 2 2.40 -15.33 -5.25
CA THR A 2 3.49 -14.48 -5.75
C THR A 2 3.14 -13.03 -5.46
N LYS A 3 4.02 -12.30 -4.77
CA LYS A 3 3.85 -10.85 -4.53
C LYS A 3 4.38 -10.08 -5.73
N ASN A 4 3.59 -9.13 -6.24
CA ASN A 4 4.02 -8.22 -7.29
C ASN A 4 3.49 -6.81 -6.99
N HIS A 5 4.27 -5.79 -7.34
CA HIS A 5 3.90 -4.38 -7.20
C HIS A 5 3.41 -3.77 -8.52
N ASP A 6 3.45 -4.52 -9.63
CA ASP A 6 3.11 -4.06 -10.98
C ASP A 6 3.86 -2.77 -11.40
N MET A 7 5.14 -2.70 -11.03
CA MET A 7 5.98 -1.50 -11.24
C MET A 7 6.17 -1.16 -12.73
N GLU A 8 5.84 -2.07 -13.64
CA GLU A 8 5.83 -1.84 -15.07
C GLU A 8 4.88 -0.71 -15.47
N LEU A 9 3.80 -0.46 -14.72
CA LEU A 9 2.89 0.68 -14.93
C LEU A 9 3.59 2.06 -14.80
N ASN A 10 4.78 2.12 -14.22
CA ASN A 10 5.60 3.35 -14.21
C ASN A 10 6.12 3.72 -15.60
N ARG A 11 6.15 2.79 -16.55
CA ARG A 11 6.65 3.04 -17.91
C ARG A 11 5.54 3.69 -18.77
N PRO A 12 5.89 4.63 -19.66
CA PRO A 12 4.95 5.12 -20.67
C PRO A 12 4.39 3.95 -21.49
N ASN A 13 3.07 3.94 -21.72
CA ASN A 13 2.34 2.96 -22.54
C ASN A 13 2.41 1.49 -22.07
N ALA A 14 3.00 1.20 -20.91
CA ALA A 14 2.98 -0.15 -20.37
C ALA A 14 1.61 -0.46 -19.76
N VAL A 15 1.10 -1.66 -20.07
CA VAL A 15 -0.16 -2.19 -19.51
C VAL A 15 0.05 -2.89 -18.17
N GLY A 16 1.31 -3.12 -17.78
CA GLY A 16 1.69 -3.84 -16.57
C GLY A 16 1.40 -5.34 -16.63
N LEU A 17 1.36 -5.98 -15.46
CA LEU A 17 1.09 -7.40 -15.28
C LEU A 17 -0.28 -7.76 -15.89
N GLN A 18 -0.29 -8.70 -16.84
CA GLN A 18 -1.54 -9.17 -17.42
C GLN A 18 -2.35 -9.94 -16.37
N LYS A 19 -3.60 -9.52 -16.19
CA LYS A 19 -4.53 -10.19 -15.29
C LYS A 19 -5.03 -11.48 -15.92
N GLN A 20 -5.16 -12.51 -15.08
CA GLN A 20 -5.59 -13.85 -15.48
C GLN A 20 -6.98 -14.12 -14.89
N PRO A 21 -8.04 -14.34 -15.71
CA PRO A 21 -9.41 -14.46 -15.21
C PRO A 21 -9.64 -15.60 -14.21
N GLU A 22 -8.87 -16.68 -14.32
CA GLU A 22 -8.98 -17.86 -13.47
C GLU A 22 -8.18 -17.76 -12.16
N VAL A 23 -7.48 -16.65 -11.94
CA VAL A 23 -6.62 -16.45 -10.76
C VAL A 23 -7.28 -15.47 -9.81
N PRO A 24 -7.57 -15.86 -8.55
CA PRO A 24 -8.03 -14.92 -7.54
C PRO A 24 -6.90 -13.99 -7.08
N TYR A 25 -7.19 -12.70 -6.95
CA TYR A 25 -6.21 -11.67 -6.54
C TYR A 25 -6.53 -11.08 -5.17
N LEU A 26 -5.51 -11.02 -4.31
CA LEU A 26 -5.51 -10.10 -3.17
C LEU A 26 -4.82 -8.80 -3.58
N VAL A 27 -5.56 -7.69 -3.56
CA VAL A 27 -5.05 -6.37 -3.92
C VAL A 27 -4.89 -5.54 -2.65
N LEU A 28 -3.65 -5.43 -2.16
CA LEU A 28 -3.34 -4.58 -1.02
C LEU A 28 -3.10 -3.14 -1.47
N ILE A 29 -3.92 -2.22 -0.96
CA ILE A 29 -3.78 -0.77 -1.15
C ILE A 29 -3.42 -0.08 0.17
N ARG A 30 -2.84 1.10 0.07
CA ARG A 30 -2.46 1.96 1.20
C ARG A 30 -2.71 3.41 0.81
N ASN A 31 -2.99 4.26 1.79
CA ASN A 31 -2.99 5.71 1.59
C ASN A 31 -1.71 6.14 0.83
N PHE A 32 -1.89 6.82 -0.31
CA PHE A 32 -0.87 7.29 -1.22
C PHE A 32 0.21 8.07 -0.48
N LEU A 33 -0.14 9.02 0.40
CA LEU A 33 0.87 9.81 1.11
C LEU A 33 1.77 8.91 1.97
N GLU A 34 1.19 7.94 2.67
CA GLU A 34 2.00 6.98 3.42
C GLU A 34 2.82 6.04 2.52
N ALA A 35 2.24 5.61 1.40
CA ALA A 35 2.89 4.74 0.43
C ALA A 35 4.06 5.45 -0.25
N VAL A 36 3.90 6.70 -0.68
CA VAL A 36 4.91 7.48 -1.38
C VAL A 36 6.05 7.90 -0.46
N VAL A 37 5.78 8.23 0.81
CA VAL A 37 6.83 8.44 1.81
C VAL A 37 7.61 7.14 2.07
N SER A 38 6.90 6.01 2.18
CA SER A 38 7.56 4.71 2.35
C SER A 38 8.44 4.34 1.16
N ASP A 39 7.98 4.58 -0.07
CA ASP A 39 8.72 4.29 -1.29
C ASP A 39 9.90 5.26 -1.49
N TYR A 40 9.74 6.52 -1.09
CA TYR A 40 10.83 7.49 -1.12
C TYR A 40 12.00 7.06 -0.22
N ASN A 41 11.73 6.53 0.97
CA ASN A 41 12.78 5.99 1.83
C ASN A 41 13.56 4.83 1.18
N LEU A 42 12.93 4.05 0.30
CA LEU A 42 13.62 3.03 -0.51
C LEU A 42 14.44 3.67 -1.64
N PHE A 43 13.89 4.69 -2.29
CA PHE A 43 14.57 5.47 -3.33
C PHE A 43 15.86 6.11 -2.82
N LEU A 44 15.87 6.63 -1.58
CA LEU A 44 17.04 7.24 -0.94
C LEU A 44 18.23 6.29 -0.74
N ARG A 45 18.06 4.97 -0.89
CA ARG A 45 19.19 4.02 -0.81
C ARG A 45 20.21 4.20 -1.95
N ARG A 46 19.82 4.88 -3.03
CA ARG A 46 20.64 5.08 -4.23
C ARG A 46 20.64 6.52 -4.74
N ASN A 47 20.02 7.44 -4.00
CA ASN A 47 19.78 8.82 -4.42
C ASN A 47 19.94 9.76 -3.24
N GLU A 48 20.14 11.04 -3.53
CA GLU A 48 20.29 12.07 -2.50
C GLU A 48 18.94 12.45 -1.88
N ASP A 49 18.99 12.82 -0.59
CA ASP A 49 17.83 13.21 0.19
C ASP A 49 17.66 14.74 0.22
N THR A 50 17.10 15.28 -0.87
CA THR A 50 16.79 16.70 -1.03
C THR A 50 15.28 16.94 -1.16
N TYR A 51 14.83 18.15 -0.88
CA TYR A 51 13.43 18.54 -1.06
C TYR A 51 13.00 18.44 -2.53
N ASP A 52 13.83 18.93 -3.45
CA ASP A 52 13.54 18.86 -4.90
C ASP A 52 13.44 17.40 -5.40
N ALA A 53 14.27 16.50 -4.86
CA ALA A 53 14.18 15.07 -5.17
C ALA A 53 12.86 14.47 -4.67
N TRP A 54 12.39 14.88 -3.49
CA TRP A 54 11.10 14.48 -2.94
C TRP A 54 9.92 14.97 -3.79
N ILE A 55 9.90 16.25 -4.17
CA ILE A 55 8.86 16.82 -5.03
C ILE A 55 8.77 16.06 -6.35
N GLY A 56 9.88 15.97 -7.08
CA GLY A 56 9.89 15.29 -8.37
C GLY A 56 9.58 13.78 -8.25
N PHE A 57 9.98 13.12 -7.16
CA PHE A 57 9.65 11.72 -6.92
C PHE A 57 8.15 11.53 -6.69
N SER A 58 7.56 12.30 -5.79
CA SER A 58 6.16 12.17 -5.38
C SER A 58 5.19 12.49 -6.53
N GLU A 59 5.47 13.53 -7.31
CA GLU A 59 4.68 13.89 -8.50
C GLU A 59 4.71 12.81 -9.58
N ARG A 60 5.85 12.13 -9.79
CA ARG A 60 5.87 10.99 -10.73
C ARG A 60 5.09 9.79 -10.19
N LYS A 61 5.13 9.58 -8.88
CA LYS A 61 4.50 8.42 -8.23
C LYS A 61 2.99 8.48 -8.23
N ILE A 62 2.40 9.68 -8.23
CA ILE A 62 0.94 9.81 -8.27
C ILE A 62 0.35 9.24 -9.56
N GLN A 63 1.01 9.45 -10.70
CA GLN A 63 0.55 8.95 -11.99
C GLN A 63 0.57 7.41 -12.04
N TYR A 64 1.62 6.81 -11.48
CA TYR A 64 1.68 5.36 -11.31
C TYR A 64 0.59 4.87 -10.36
N TYR A 65 0.38 5.55 -9.23
CA TYR A 65 -0.65 5.17 -8.26
C TYR A 65 -2.04 5.20 -8.88
N LYS A 66 -2.41 6.26 -9.61
CA LYS A 66 -3.67 6.34 -10.37
C LYS A 66 -3.85 5.17 -11.32
N LYS A 67 -2.84 4.84 -12.13
CA LYS A 67 -2.90 3.69 -13.05
C LYS A 67 -3.08 2.36 -12.32
N PHE A 68 -2.37 2.18 -11.21
CA PHE A 68 -2.50 0.99 -10.39
C PHE A 68 -3.91 0.85 -9.83
N MET A 69 -4.46 1.93 -9.27
CA MET A 69 -5.81 1.94 -8.70
C MET A 69 -6.86 1.73 -9.78
N GLN A 70 -6.76 2.41 -10.92
CA GLN A 70 -7.69 2.22 -12.04
C GLN A 70 -7.72 0.75 -12.45
N LYS A 71 -6.56 0.16 -12.68
CA LYS A 71 -6.43 -1.23 -13.11
C LYS A 71 -6.88 -2.21 -12.03
N TRP A 72 -6.30 -2.17 -10.85
CA TRP A 72 -6.47 -3.27 -9.87
C TRP A 72 -7.68 -3.10 -8.96
N VAL A 73 -8.25 -1.90 -8.88
CA VAL A 73 -9.29 -1.58 -7.89
C VAL A 73 -10.58 -1.14 -8.57
N LEU A 74 -10.52 -0.12 -9.43
CA LEU A 74 -11.71 0.55 -9.97
C LEU A 74 -12.26 -0.09 -11.25
N GLU A 75 -11.41 -0.76 -12.04
CA GLU A 75 -11.85 -1.43 -13.26
C GLU A 75 -12.94 -2.46 -12.93
N ASP A 76 -14.12 -2.26 -13.52
CA ASP A 76 -15.25 -3.19 -13.45
C ASP A 76 -14.98 -4.36 -14.40
N ASP A 77 -14.20 -5.32 -13.91
CA ASP A 77 -13.89 -6.56 -14.58
C ASP A 77 -14.53 -7.75 -13.85
N SER A 78 -14.74 -8.83 -14.57
CA SER A 78 -15.35 -10.05 -14.02
C SER A 78 -14.38 -10.87 -13.16
N MET A 79 -13.25 -10.31 -12.74
CA MET A 79 -12.24 -11.09 -12.03
C MET A 79 -12.56 -11.20 -10.55
N GLU A 80 -12.18 -12.32 -9.99
CA GLU A 80 -12.24 -12.53 -8.56
C GLU A 80 -11.09 -11.79 -7.86
N LYS A 81 -11.41 -10.70 -7.15
CA LYS A 81 -10.45 -9.90 -6.41
C LYS A 81 -10.98 -9.49 -5.04
N GLN A 82 -10.11 -9.50 -4.04
CA GLN A 82 -10.39 -8.95 -2.72
C GLN A 82 -9.43 -7.78 -2.46
N ILE A 83 -10.02 -6.60 -2.27
CA ILE A 83 -9.27 -5.38 -1.96
C ILE A 83 -9.04 -5.30 -0.46
N ILE A 84 -7.78 -5.19 -0.06
CA ILE A 84 -7.36 -5.08 1.34
C ILE A 84 -6.76 -3.69 1.53
N ARG A 85 -7.20 -3.00 2.56
CA ARG A 85 -6.63 -1.71 2.94
C ARG A 85 -5.60 -1.90 4.04
N TYR A 86 -4.41 -1.35 3.85
CA TYR A 86 -3.31 -1.45 4.82
C TYR A 86 -3.71 -0.87 6.19
N GLU A 87 -4.47 0.22 6.21
CA GLU A 87 -4.94 0.85 7.45
C GLU A 87 -5.89 -0.07 8.21
N LYS A 88 -6.77 -0.78 7.50
CA LYS A 88 -7.67 -1.78 8.10
C LYS A 88 -6.92 -3.04 8.52
N LEU A 89 -5.99 -3.52 7.70
CA LEU A 89 -5.15 -4.68 8.02
C LEU A 89 -4.31 -4.45 9.28
N THR A 90 -3.83 -3.22 9.49
CA THR A 90 -3.02 -2.90 10.68
C THR A 90 -3.84 -2.53 11.91
N ALA A 91 -5.10 -2.11 11.74
CA ALA A 91 -6.01 -1.83 12.85
C ALA A 91 -6.74 -3.09 13.36
N GLU A 92 -7.17 -3.96 12.44
CA GLU A 92 -8.01 -5.14 12.68
C GLU A 92 -7.37 -6.40 12.05
N PRO A 93 -6.10 -6.75 12.38
CA PRO A 93 -5.34 -7.74 11.63
C PRO A 93 -5.98 -9.13 11.62
N VAL A 94 -6.48 -9.60 12.76
CA VAL A 94 -7.11 -10.95 12.88
C VAL A 94 -8.31 -11.07 11.93
N GLU A 95 -9.17 -10.06 11.92
CA GLU A 95 -10.35 -10.02 11.05
C GLU A 95 -9.97 -9.98 9.58
N GLN A 96 -9.04 -9.09 9.19
CA GLN A 96 -8.64 -8.94 7.79
C GLN A 96 -7.93 -10.19 7.27
N PHE A 97 -7.04 -10.81 8.05
CA PHE A 97 -6.41 -12.08 7.65
C PHE A 97 -7.40 -13.25 7.60
N THR A 98 -8.40 -13.29 8.49
CA THR A 98 -9.48 -14.30 8.42
C THR A 98 -10.19 -14.20 7.07
N ARG A 99 -10.63 -13.00 6.68
CA ARG A 99 -11.27 -12.74 5.38
C ARG A 99 -10.39 -13.12 4.19
N MET A 100 -9.08 -12.90 4.27
CA MET A 100 -8.12 -13.28 3.23
C MET A 100 -7.95 -14.79 3.10
N ILE A 101 -7.93 -15.51 4.22
CA ILE A 101 -7.82 -16.98 4.23
C ILE A 101 -9.09 -17.59 3.66
N GLU A 102 -10.26 -17.11 4.10
CA GLU A 102 -11.56 -17.56 3.61
C GLU A 102 -11.77 -17.30 2.13
N PHE A 103 -11.20 -16.21 1.59
CA PHE A 103 -11.23 -15.91 0.16
C PHE A 103 -10.54 -16.98 -0.69
N PHE A 104 -9.41 -17.54 -0.24
CA PHE A 104 -8.71 -18.59 -0.98
C PHE A 104 -9.14 -20.01 -0.62
N HIS A 105 -9.67 -20.22 0.59
CA HIS A 105 -10.01 -21.56 1.06
C HIS A 105 -11.36 -21.66 1.78
N PRO A 106 -12.47 -21.33 1.08
CA PRO A 106 -13.80 -21.58 1.62
C PRO A 106 -14.08 -23.10 1.62
N PRO A 107 -14.81 -23.65 2.62
CA PRO A 107 -15.33 -23.07 3.85
C PRO A 107 -14.57 -23.57 5.10
N THR A 108 -13.24 -23.50 5.11
CA THR A 108 -12.46 -24.04 6.24
C THR A 108 -12.41 -23.03 7.38
N PRO A 109 -12.84 -23.38 8.61
CA PRO A 109 -12.71 -22.49 9.76
C PRO A 109 -11.25 -22.11 10.00
N VAL A 110 -11.00 -20.82 10.16
CA VAL A 110 -9.66 -20.31 10.48
C VAL A 110 -9.33 -20.63 11.93
N ASP A 111 -8.17 -21.24 12.15
CA ASP A 111 -7.61 -21.44 13.50
C ASP A 111 -7.19 -20.08 14.08
N GLN A 112 -8.10 -19.48 14.85
CA GLN A 112 -7.97 -18.14 15.41
C GLN A 112 -6.75 -18.03 16.33
N SER A 113 -6.51 -19.01 17.20
CA SER A 113 -5.38 -18.98 18.13
C SER A 113 -4.04 -19.05 17.39
N ARG A 114 -3.96 -19.87 16.35
CA ARG A 114 -2.77 -19.93 15.49
C ARG A 114 -2.57 -18.62 14.72
N LEU A 115 -3.65 -18.05 14.19
CA LEU A 115 -3.59 -16.79 13.44
C LEU A 115 -3.10 -15.63 14.32
N GLU A 116 -3.68 -15.47 15.52
CA GLU A 116 -3.26 -14.47 16.51
C GLU A 116 -1.79 -14.63 16.88
N SER A 117 -1.33 -15.86 17.10
CA SER A 117 0.08 -16.14 17.39
C SER A 117 0.99 -15.69 16.25
N ILE A 118 0.63 -15.99 14.99
CA ILE A 118 1.42 -15.57 13.81
C ILE A 118 1.44 -14.04 13.70
N ILE A 119 0.28 -13.39 13.86
CA ILE A 119 0.15 -11.93 13.79
C ILE A 119 1.05 -11.28 14.84
N ASN A 120 1.02 -11.75 16.08
CA ASN A 120 1.81 -11.18 17.18
C ASN A 120 3.32 -11.42 17.05
N GLN A 121 3.72 -12.48 16.35
CA GLN A 121 5.12 -12.82 16.09
C GLN A 121 5.69 -12.16 14.83
N ALA A 122 4.86 -11.44 14.06
CA ALA A 122 5.28 -10.80 12.83
C ALA A 122 6.49 -9.88 13.07
N VAL A 123 7.47 -10.01 12.17
CA VAL A 123 8.70 -9.24 12.17
C VAL A 123 8.48 -7.96 11.37
N LEU A 124 8.90 -6.83 11.92
CA LEU A 124 8.99 -5.58 11.17
C LEU A 124 10.40 -5.41 10.61
N GLU A 125 10.48 -5.19 9.31
CA GLU A 125 11.69 -4.69 8.66
C GLU A 125 11.51 -3.19 8.38
N ASP A 126 12.14 -2.35 9.20
CA ASP A 126 12.10 -0.89 9.03
C ASP A 126 13.28 -0.47 8.13
N VAL A 127 12.98 -0.29 6.85
CA VAL A 127 13.99 0.10 5.85
C VAL A 127 14.29 1.59 5.96
N LYS A 128 15.57 1.90 6.15
CA LYS A 128 16.13 3.25 6.25
C LYS A 128 17.19 3.45 5.15
N PRO A 129 17.57 4.70 4.84
CA PRO A 129 18.68 4.95 3.92
C PRO A 129 19.99 4.27 4.34
N THR A 130 20.23 4.15 5.66
CA THR A 130 21.44 3.56 6.25
C THR A 130 21.42 2.05 6.40
N GLY A 131 20.28 1.38 6.21
CA GLY A 131 20.17 -0.07 6.45
C GLY A 131 18.74 -0.56 6.69
N ILE A 132 18.61 -1.78 7.22
CA ILE A 132 17.33 -2.39 7.57
C ILE A 132 17.38 -2.73 9.06
N ASP A 133 16.49 -2.13 9.84
CA ASP A 133 16.30 -2.51 11.24
C ASP A 133 15.26 -3.63 11.32
N VAL A 134 15.59 -4.73 12.00
CA VAL A 134 14.69 -5.88 12.15
C VAL A 134 14.17 -5.93 13.58
N ILE A 135 12.86 -5.72 13.75
CA ILE A 135 12.18 -5.78 15.05
C ILE A 135 11.33 -7.04 15.09
N ARG A 136 11.74 -8.02 15.91
CA ARG A 136 11.01 -9.27 16.10
C ARG A 136 9.80 -9.07 17.02
N ASN A 137 8.76 -9.88 16.84
CA ASN A 137 7.53 -9.84 17.63
C ASN A 137 6.90 -8.44 17.68
N PHE A 138 7.04 -7.68 16.59
CA PHE A 138 6.50 -6.33 16.49
C PHE A 138 4.96 -6.38 16.37
N GLY A 139 4.48 -7.41 15.68
CA GLY A 139 3.07 -7.55 15.33
C GLY A 139 2.74 -6.88 14.00
N VAL A 140 1.47 -6.97 13.59
CA VAL A 140 0.96 -6.23 12.41
C VAL A 140 0.31 -4.94 12.89
N LYS A 141 1.05 -3.83 12.87
CA LYS A 141 0.62 -2.53 13.39
C LYS A 141 1.17 -1.38 12.53
N ASN A 142 0.44 -0.26 12.46
CA ASN A 142 0.95 0.97 11.85
C ASN A 142 1.70 1.82 12.90
N ARG A 143 2.88 2.35 12.55
CA ARG A 143 3.69 3.23 13.41
C ARG A 143 3.92 4.61 12.81
N ARG A 144 3.79 4.76 11.49
CA ARG A 144 4.32 5.94 10.79
C ARG A 144 3.30 7.07 10.84
N LYS A 145 3.74 8.22 11.35
CA LYS A 145 3.02 9.48 11.20
C LYS A 145 3.65 10.26 10.05
N LEU A 146 2.81 10.85 9.21
CA LEU A 146 3.27 11.64 8.08
C LEU A 146 4.05 12.87 8.54
N GLN A 147 3.68 13.42 9.68
CA GLN A 147 4.31 14.59 10.31
C GLN A 147 5.76 14.33 10.75
N ASP A 148 6.15 13.07 10.90
CA ASP A 148 7.54 12.70 11.26
C ASP A 148 8.46 12.66 10.02
N PHE A 149 7.92 12.88 8.81
CA PHE A 149 8.71 12.86 7.58
C PHE A 149 9.53 14.15 7.42
N LYS A 150 10.82 14.01 7.07
CA LYS A 150 11.78 15.13 6.97
C LYS A 150 11.31 16.26 6.03
N HIS A 151 10.67 15.90 4.91
CA HIS A 151 10.15 16.85 3.93
C HIS A 151 8.62 16.99 4.05
N PHE A 152 8.07 16.82 5.25
CA PHE A 152 6.66 17.07 5.48
C PHE A 152 6.35 18.53 5.17
N ASP A 153 5.49 18.73 4.17
CA ASP A 153 4.91 20.00 3.79
C ASP A 153 3.42 19.75 3.56
N GLU A 154 2.59 20.36 4.40
CA GLU A 154 1.14 20.19 4.35
C GLU A 154 0.54 20.68 3.03
N ASN A 155 1.06 21.76 2.45
CA ASN A 155 0.58 22.29 1.18
C ASN A 155 0.90 21.32 0.04
N HIS A 156 2.12 20.77 0.03
CA HIS A 156 2.49 19.77 -0.97
C HIS A 156 1.66 18.49 -0.81
N PHE A 157 1.41 18.05 0.42
CA PHE A 157 0.62 16.84 0.69
C PHE A 157 -0.84 17.04 0.30
N ASN A 158 -1.40 18.22 0.57
CA ASN A 158 -2.72 18.61 0.10
C ASN A 158 -2.77 18.63 -1.44
N HIS A 159 -1.76 19.22 -2.10
CA HIS A 159 -1.67 19.19 -3.56
C HIS A 159 -1.67 17.76 -4.10
N LEU A 160 -0.83 16.86 -3.56
CA LEU A 160 -0.80 15.45 -3.94
C LEU A 160 -2.15 14.75 -3.73
N GLU A 161 -2.89 15.04 -2.66
CA GLU A 161 -4.22 14.45 -2.46
C GLU A 161 -5.30 15.05 -3.37
N SER A 162 -5.21 16.35 -3.67
CA SER A 162 -6.13 17.03 -4.60
C SER A 162 -6.05 16.48 -6.01
N GLU A 163 -4.87 15.98 -6.39
CA GLU A 163 -4.66 15.31 -7.65
C GLU A 163 -5.30 13.91 -7.68
N LEU A 164 -5.67 13.29 -6.56
CA LEU A 164 -6.34 11.98 -6.55
C LEU A 164 -7.84 12.15 -6.86
N ASP A 165 -8.38 11.42 -7.83
CA ASP A 165 -9.77 11.53 -8.28
C ASP A 165 -10.79 11.16 -7.19
N GLU A 166 -12.00 11.74 -7.22
CA GLU A 166 -13.07 11.50 -6.24
C GLU A 166 -13.46 10.02 -6.14
N GLU A 167 -13.27 9.23 -7.20
CA GLU A 167 -13.57 7.80 -7.24
C GLU A 167 -12.78 7.00 -6.18
N PHE A 168 -11.64 7.53 -5.71
CA PHE A 168 -10.90 6.92 -4.61
C PHE A 168 -11.62 7.06 -3.26
N GLU A 169 -12.40 8.11 -3.04
CA GLU A 169 -13.17 8.26 -1.80
C GLU A 169 -14.23 7.15 -1.67
N GLY A 170 -14.81 6.72 -2.80
CA GLY A 170 -15.82 5.65 -2.85
C GLY A 170 -15.33 4.28 -2.36
N ILE A 171 -14.03 4.01 -2.46
CA ILE A 171 -13.39 2.80 -1.90
C ILE A 171 -12.91 3.01 -0.46
N GLY A 172 -13.35 4.09 0.17
CA GLY A 172 -13.07 4.47 1.54
C GLY A 172 -11.66 5.02 1.76
N TYR A 173 -10.95 5.43 0.71
CA TYR A 173 -9.65 6.07 0.82
C TYR A 173 -9.82 7.47 1.44
N PRO A 174 -9.41 7.71 2.69
CA PRO A 174 -9.60 9.02 3.31
C PRO A 174 -8.47 9.95 2.85
N ARG A 175 -8.84 11.08 2.26
CA ARG A 175 -7.97 12.24 2.17
C ARG A 175 -7.69 12.75 3.59
N ARG A 176 -6.46 13.17 3.87
CA ARG A 176 -6.00 13.58 5.21
C ARG A 176 -5.83 15.08 5.34
N PHE A 177 -5.55 15.76 4.23
CA PHE A 177 -5.24 17.18 4.16
C PHE A 177 -6.11 17.91 3.14
N ALA A 178 -6.50 17.23 2.05
CA ALA A 178 -7.53 17.76 1.16
C ALA A 178 -8.91 17.68 1.83
N ALA A 179 -9.50 18.86 2.06
CA ALA A 179 -10.81 19.06 2.68
C ALA A 179 -11.93 19.13 1.63
#